data_AF-A0A7J3J217-F1
#
_entry.id   AF-A0A7J3J217-F1
#
_cell.length_a   1.000
_cell.length_b   1.000
_cell.length_c   1.000
_cell.angle_alpha   90.00
_cell.angle_beta   90.00
_cell.angle_gamma   90.00
#
_symmetry.space_group_name_H-M   'P 1'
#
loop_
_entity.id
_entity.type
_entity.pdbx_description
1 polymer ?
#
loop_
_entity_poly.entity_id
_entity_poly.type
_entity_poly.pdbx_seq_one_letter_code
_entity_poly.pdbx_strand_id
1 'polypeptide(L)' 'MKVFGRAIKFGDNIDTDVIIPAKYLVHIDPYELARHAMEGLDPTFAEKAKSGVI' A
#
# COMPACT_ATOMS: atom_id res chain seq x y z
N MET A 1 -10.21 15.96 14.08
CA MET A 1 -9.82 14.57 14.43
C MET A 1 -8.30 14.51 14.49
N LYS A 2 -7.68 13.85 15.47
CA LYS A 2 -6.22 13.63 15.54
C LYS A 2 -5.93 12.15 15.27
N VAL A 3 -4.92 11.87 14.44
CA VAL A 3 -4.50 10.51 14.06
C VAL A 3 -3.03 10.34 14.43
N PHE A 4 -2.65 9.16 14.94
CA PHE A 4 -1.29 8.81 15.32
C PHE A 4 -0.96 7.41 14.79
N GLY A 5 0.27 7.21 14.30
CA GLY A 5 0.73 5.96 13.73
C GLY A 5 2.20 6.01 13.36
N ARG A 6 2.81 4.84 13.09
CA ARG A 6 4.19 4.75 12.62
C ARG A 6 4.26 5.27 11.18
N ALA A 7 5.18 6.20 10.91
CA ALA A 7 5.41 6.68 9.55
C ALA A 7 6.14 5.62 8.69
N ILE A 8 5.63 5.33 7.50
CA ILE A 8 6.33 4.63 6.41
C ILE A 8 6.52 5.61 5.28
N LYS A 9 7.79 5.96 5.00
CA LYS A 9 8.14 6.97 4.01
C LYS A 9 8.65 6.31 2.73
N PHE A 10 8.04 6.68 1.61
CA PHE A 10 8.54 6.36 0.27
C PHE A 10 9.28 7.58 -0.33
N GLY A 11 10.04 7.35 -1.40
CA GLY A 11 10.79 8.38 -2.09
C GLY A 11 9.93 9.23 -3.03
N ASP A 12 10.58 9.85 -4.01
CA ASP A 12 9.92 10.63 -5.05
C ASP A 12 9.35 9.75 -6.18
N ASN A 13 8.52 10.34 -7.04
CA ASN A 13 7.96 9.71 -8.24
C ASN A 13 7.12 8.44 -7.96
N ILE A 14 6.30 8.48 -6.92
CA ILE A 14 5.32 7.44 -6.62
C ILE A 14 4.05 7.68 -7.43
N ASP A 15 3.80 6.81 -8.41
CA ASP A 15 2.60 6.84 -9.24
C ASP A 15 1.60 5.74 -8.86
N THR A 16 0.50 5.63 -9.63
CA THR A 16 -0.57 4.67 -9.36
C THR A 16 -0.16 3.23 -9.56
N ASP A 17 0.75 2.93 -10.51
CA ASP A 17 1.22 1.56 -10.76
C ASP A 17 2.17 1.09 -9.66
N VAL A 18 2.90 2.03 -9.04
CA VAL A 18 3.68 1.78 -7.83
C VAL A 18 2.77 1.52 -6.62
N ILE A 19 1.69 2.28 -6.46
CA ILE A 19 0.74 2.10 -5.35
C ILE A 19 -0.02 0.78 -5.48
N ILE A 20 -0.51 0.46 -6.68
CA ILE A 20 -1.24 -0.77 -6.96
C ILE A 20 -0.96 -1.24 -8.40
N PRO A 21 -0.17 -2.31 -8.59
CA PRO A 21 0.15 -2.77 -9.93
C PRO A 21 -1.09 -3.16 -10.75
N ALA A 22 -1.15 -2.74 -12.01
CA ALA A 22 -2.30 -2.97 -12.91
C ALA A 22 -2.77 -4.44 -13.00
N LYS A 23 -1.86 -5.41 -12.83
CA LYS A 23 -2.17 -6.85 -12.84
C LYS A 23 -3.19 -7.28 -11.77
N TYR A 24 -3.33 -6.50 -10.69
CA TYR A 24 -4.29 -6.77 -9.61
C TYR A 24 -5.64 -6.09 -9.81
N LEU A 25 -5.77 -5.20 -10.79
CA LEU A 25 -7.02 -4.46 -11.07
C LEU A 25 -8.10 -5.31 -11.75
N VAL A 26 -7.82 -6.60 -11.98
CA VAL A 26 -8.85 -7.60 -12.29
C VAL A 26 -9.74 -7.89 -11.07
N HIS A 27 -9.27 -7.55 -9.87
CA HIS A 27 -10.03 -7.67 -8.63
C HIS A 27 -10.73 -6.35 -8.30
N ILE A 28 -11.95 -6.45 -7.78
CA ILE A 28 -12.72 -5.29 -7.27
C ILE A 28 -12.83 -5.29 -5.74
N ASP A 29 -12.42 -6.38 -5.09
CA ASP A 29 -12.46 -6.48 -3.63
C ASP A 29 -11.35 -5.59 -3.04
N PRO A 30 -11.70 -4.56 -2.25
CA PRO A 30 -10.72 -3.68 -1.63
C PRO A 30 -9.76 -4.42 -0.70
N TYR A 31 -10.18 -5.53 -0.07
CA TYR A 31 -9.29 -6.31 0.79
C TYR A 31 -8.24 -7.07 0.00
N GLU A 32 -8.58 -7.53 -1.21
CA GLU A 32 -7.63 -8.16 -2.11
C GLU A 32 -6.64 -7.14 -2.67
N LEU A 33 -7.12 -5.98 -3.10
CA LEU A 33 -6.24 -4.89 -3.56
C LEU A 33 -5.29 -4.42 -2.46
N ALA A 34 -5.77 -4.33 -1.21
CA ALA A 34 -4.95 -3.91 -0.07
C ALA A 34 -3.78 -4.85 0.23
N ARG A 35 -3.88 -6.15 -0.10
CA ARG A 35 -2.77 -7.11 0.04
C ARG A 35 -1.60 -6.82 -0.87
N HIS A 36 -1.84 -6.09 -1.95
CA HIS A 36 -0.83 -5.76 -2.97
C HIS A 36 -0.44 -4.28 -2.98
N ALA A 37 -0.93 -3.50 -2.01
CA ALA A 37 -0.57 -2.10 -1.87
C ALA A 37 0.95 -1.95 -1.72
N MET A 38 1.54 -1.07 -2.52
CA MET A 38 2.98 -0.74 -2.53
C MET A 38 3.91 -1.94 -2.81
N GLU A 39 3.39 -3.09 -3.25
CA GLU A 39 4.17 -4.34 -3.41
C GLU A 39 5.37 -4.16 -4.36
N GLY A 40 5.23 -3.30 -5.37
CA GLY A 40 6.30 -2.99 -6.33
C GLY A 40 7.55 -2.37 -5.71
N LEU A 41 7.42 -1.68 -4.57
CA LEU A 41 8.55 -1.08 -3.83
C LEU A 41 8.88 -1.83 -2.54
N ASP A 42 7.85 -2.33 -1.86
CA ASP A 42 7.98 -3.05 -0.60
C ASP A 42 7.01 -4.24 -0.58
N PRO A 43 7.48 -5.44 -0.96
CA PRO A 43 6.67 -6.66 -0.97
C PRO A 43 6.10 -7.06 0.40
N THR A 44 6.60 -6.45 1.48
CA THR A 44 6.16 -6.71 2.86
C THR A 44 5.30 -5.57 3.42
N PHE A 45 4.94 -4.58 2.60
CA PHE A 45 4.20 -3.40 3.04
C PHE A 45 2.84 -3.76 3.67
N ALA A 46 2.06 -4.62 3.01
CA ALA A 46 0.75 -5.01 3.52
C ALA A 46 0.83 -5.60 4.94
N GLU A 47 1.86 -6.39 5.23
CA GLU A 47 2.13 -6.92 6.57
C GLU A 47 2.53 -5.84 7.57
N LYS A 48 3.40 -4.91 7.17
CA LYS A 48 3.81 -3.77 8.01
C LYS A 48 2.63 -2.84 8.35
N ALA A 49 1.69 -2.70 7.41
CA ALA A 49 0.54 -1.81 7.52
C ALA A 49 -0.62 -2.39 8.35
N LYS A 50 -0.63 -3.70 8.65
CA LYS A 50 -1.73 -4.37 9.39
C LYS A 50 -2.09 -3.71 10.72
N SER A 51 -1.10 -3.16 11.42
CA SER A 51 -1.29 -2.53 12.74
C SER A 51 -1.66 -1.04 12.65
N GLY A 52 -1.87 -0.51 11.44
CA GLY A 52 -2.04 0.92 11.18
C GLY A 52 -0.70 1.64 11.03
N VAL A 53 -0.56 2.42 9.97
CA VAL A 53 0.62 3.22 9.62
C VAL A 53 0.19 4.57 9.05
N ILE A 54 1.11 5.52 9.02
CA ILE A 54 0.99 6.82 8.34
C ILE A 54 1.95 6.86 7.16
#